data_AF-A0A7D5REE7-F1
#
_entry.id   AF-A0A7D5REE7-F1
#
_cell.length_a   1.000
_cell.length_b   1.000
_cell.length_c   1.000
_cell.angle_alpha   90.00
_cell.angle_beta   90.00
_cell.angle_gamma   90.00
#
_symmetry.space_group_name_H-M   'P 1'
#
loop_
_entity.id
_entity.type
_entity.pdbx_description
1 polymer ?
#
loop_
_entity_poly.entity_id
_entity_poly.type
_entity_poly.pdbx_seq_one_letter_code
_entity_poly.pdbx_strand_id
1 'polypeptide(L)'
;MTEIEPKKNEQEMPYQIPPYKPVHILSPEFRGTSNYEVGITDLLKEKMERLDRLRGDPEANTADIRQAEEDLKTLDYLYENFNIGMNVFRTAKGGRDKITE
;
A
#
# COMPACT_ATOMS: atom_id res chain seq x y z
N MET A 1 -21.36 -9.07 -58.18
CA MET A 1 -20.42 -8.36 -57.28
C MET A 1 -20.92 -8.59 -55.88
N THR A 2 -20.21 -9.37 -55.08
CA THR A 2 -20.61 -9.73 -53.72
C THR A 2 -20.19 -8.60 -52.80
N GLU A 3 -21.15 -7.88 -52.23
CA GLU A 3 -20.89 -6.81 -51.26
C GLU A 3 -20.31 -7.43 -49.98
N ILE A 4 -19.11 -6.97 -49.61
CA ILE A 4 -18.45 -7.38 -48.37
C ILE A 4 -18.99 -6.46 -47.28
N GLU A 5 -19.78 -6.98 -46.35
CA GLU A 5 -20.23 -6.21 -45.19
C GLU A 5 -19.02 -5.75 -44.37
N PRO A 6 -18.90 -4.46 -44.03
CA PRO A 6 -17.82 -3.98 -43.17
C PRO A 6 -18.01 -4.54 -41.76
N LYS A 7 -16.93 -5.14 -41.24
CA LYS A 7 -16.88 -5.71 -39.89
C LYS A 7 -17.41 -4.73 -38.84
N LYS A 8 -18.28 -5.27 -37.99
CA LYS A 8 -18.87 -4.66 -36.78
C LYS A 8 -17.81 -3.87 -36.01
N ASN A 9 -18.05 -2.57 -35.88
CA ASN A 9 -17.27 -1.61 -35.10
C ASN A 9 -16.78 -2.22 -33.78
N GLU A 10 -15.45 -2.18 -33.57
CA GLU A 10 -14.85 -2.30 -32.25
C GLU A 10 -15.43 -1.15 -31.41
N GLN A 11 -16.32 -1.47 -30.48
CA GLN A 11 -16.83 -0.49 -29.53
C GLN A 11 -15.67 -0.11 -28.60
N GLU A 12 -14.98 0.99 -28.90
CA GLU A 12 -14.06 1.62 -27.96
C GLU A 12 -14.85 2.01 -26.71
N MET A 13 -14.72 1.22 -25.66
CA MET A 13 -15.21 1.57 -24.33
C MET A 13 -14.44 2.83 -23.90
N PRO A 14 -15.08 3.99 -23.72
CA PRO A 14 -14.37 5.17 -23.26
C PRO A 14 -13.78 4.87 -21.88
N TYR A 15 -12.44 4.88 -21.78
CA TYR A 15 -11.75 4.70 -20.51
C TYR A 15 -12.09 5.88 -19.59
N GLN A 16 -13.08 5.71 -18.73
CA GLN A 16 -13.47 6.71 -17.74
C GLN A 16 -12.77 6.39 -16.42
N ILE A 17 -11.69 7.12 -16.13
CA ILE A 17 -11.13 7.14 -14.77
C ILE A 17 -12.15 7.87 -13.89
N PRO A 18 -12.68 7.26 -12.82
CA PRO A 18 -13.57 7.95 -11.91
C PRO A 18 -12.87 9.18 -11.29
N PRO A 19 -13.61 10.27 -10.98
CA PRO A 19 -13.00 11.46 -10.40
C PRO A 19 -12.41 11.15 -9.02
N TYR A 20 -11.14 11.48 -8.82
CA TYR A 20 -10.46 11.32 -7.54
C TYR A 20 -11.04 12.29 -6.50
N LYS A 21 -11.76 11.76 -5.50
CA LYS A 21 -12.38 12.52 -4.40
C LYS A 21 -11.90 11.96 -3.05
N PRO A 22 -10.69 12.31 -2.60
CA PRO A 22 -10.17 11.81 -1.34
C PRO A 22 -10.96 12.37 -0.16
N VAL A 23 -11.19 11.52 0.84
CA VAL A 23 -11.80 11.87 2.12
C VAL A 23 -10.72 11.84 3.21
N HIS A 24 -10.91 12.62 4.28
CA HIS A 24 -10.04 12.59 5.47
C HIS A 24 -8.55 12.90 5.20
N ILE A 25 -8.26 13.78 4.25
CA ILE A 25 -6.89 14.17 3.88
C ILE A 25 -6.18 14.76 5.11
N LEU A 26 -5.17 14.05 5.62
CA LEU A 26 -4.37 14.45 6.78
C LEU A 26 -5.21 14.82 8.01
N SER A 27 -6.39 14.22 8.17
CA SER A 27 -7.27 14.59 9.26
C SER A 27 -6.70 14.14 10.62
N PRO A 28 -6.84 14.94 11.69
CA PRO A 28 -6.33 14.60 13.02
C PRO A 28 -6.91 13.31 13.61
N GLU A 29 -8.14 12.96 13.25
CA GLU A 29 -8.83 11.72 13.70
C GLU A 29 -8.02 10.47 13.37
N PHE A 30 -7.37 10.46 12.21
CA PHE A 30 -6.46 9.39 11.76
C PHE A 30 -5.00 9.76 11.99
N ARG A 31 -4.69 10.68 12.92
CA ARG A 31 -3.33 11.12 13.24
C ARG A 31 -2.53 11.62 12.03
N GLY A 32 -3.21 12.01 10.96
CA GLY A 32 -2.58 12.35 9.68
C GLY A 32 -1.85 11.18 8.99
N THR A 33 -2.13 9.92 9.36
CA THR A 33 -1.55 8.74 8.70
C THR A 33 -2.19 8.51 7.35
N SER A 34 -1.39 8.06 6.39
CA SER A 34 -1.89 7.62 5.09
C SER A 34 -2.57 6.25 5.18
N ASN A 35 -3.49 5.95 4.25
CA ASN A 35 -4.07 4.61 4.10
C ASN A 35 -2.99 3.53 3.91
N TYR A 36 -1.86 3.90 3.32
CA TYR A 36 -0.72 3.00 3.16
C TYR A 36 -0.13 2.59 4.52
N GLU A 37 0.12 3.55 5.41
CA GLU A 37 0.68 3.26 6.74
C GLU A 37 -0.26 2.40 7.59
N VAL A 38 -1.56 2.70 7.55
CA VAL A 38 -2.58 1.92 8.25
C VAL A 38 -2.60 0.49 7.71
N GLY A 39 -2.63 0.34 6.38
CA GLY A 39 -2.65 -0.98 5.74
C GLY A 39 -1.40 -1.82 6.01
N ILE A 40 -0.20 -1.21 6.01
CA ILE A 40 1.04 -1.91 6.36
C ILE A 40 1.02 -2.35 7.83
N THR A 41 0.51 -1.52 8.73
CA THR A 41 0.40 -1.87 10.16
C THR A 41 -0.55 -3.04 10.38
N ASP A 42 -1.71 -3.03 9.73
CA ASP A 42 -2.69 -4.11 9.81
C ASP A 42 -2.13 -5.42 9.25
N LEU A 43 -1.45 -5.34 8.09
CA LEU A 43 -0.82 -6.48 7.46
C LEU A 43 0.34 -7.05 8.30
N LEU A 44 1.15 -6.18 8.92
CA LEU A 44 2.21 -6.60 9.84
C LEU A 44 1.62 -7.41 11.00
N LYS A 45 0.53 -6.91 11.61
CA LYS A 45 -0.16 -7.61 12.69
C LYS A 45 -0.65 -8.98 12.24
N GLU A 46 -1.32 -9.08 11.09
CA GLU A 46 -1.81 -10.35 10.55
C GLU A 46 -0.67 -11.36 10.34
N LYS A 47 0.46 -10.90 9.79
CA LYS A 47 1.63 -11.74 9.52
C LYS A 47 2.33 -12.19 10.80
N MET A 48 2.41 -11.33 11.82
CA MET A 48 2.94 -11.71 13.14
C MET A 48 2.08 -12.79 13.79
N GLU A 49 0.76 -12.60 13.81
CA GLU A 49 -0.17 -13.61 14.34
C GLU A 49 -0.07 -14.93 13.58
N ARG A 50 0.15 -14.89 12.26
CA ARG A 50 0.39 -16.10 11.45
C ARG A 50 1.69 -16.81 11.85
N LEU A 51 2.79 -16.07 12.03
CA LEU A 51 4.06 -16.64 12.45
C LEU A 51 3.96 -17.28 13.84
N ASP A 52 3.29 -16.61 14.78
CA ASP A 52 3.09 -17.13 16.13
C ASP A 52 2.28 -18.44 16.11
N ARG A 53 1.24 -18.53 15.29
CA ARG A 53 0.48 -19.78 15.09
C ARG A 53 1.36 -20.90 14.53
N LEU A 54 2.19 -20.61 13.51
CA LEU A 54 3.09 -21.61 12.92
C LEU A 54 4.17 -22.08 13.90
N ARG A 55 4.68 -21.20 14.77
CA ARG A 55 5.67 -21.56 15.79
C ARG A 55 5.07 -22.36 16.96
N GLY A 56 3.78 -22.16 17.23
CA GLY A 56 3.04 -22.91 18.25
C GLY A 56 2.58 -24.30 17.80
N ASP A 57 2.64 -24.60 16.51
CA ASP A 57 2.22 -25.88 15.93
C ASP A 57 3.43 -26.82 15.74
N PRO A 58 3.50 -27.95 16.46
CA PRO A 58 4.62 -28.90 16.35
C PRO A 58 4.70 -29.62 15.00
N GLU A 59 3.62 -29.63 14.21
CA GLU A 59 3.58 -30.23 12.88
C GLU A 59 3.82 -29.21 11.75
N ALA A 60 4.07 -27.94 12.11
CA ALA A 60 4.28 -26.89 11.13
C ALA A 60 5.53 -27.14 10.28
N ASN A 61 5.38 -26.91 8.97
CA ASN A 61 6.48 -27.00 8.04
C ASN A 61 7.49 -25.85 8.26
N THR A 62 8.75 -26.21 8.46
CA THR A 62 9.86 -25.26 8.64
C THR A 62 10.02 -24.28 7.46
N ALA A 63 9.66 -24.67 6.24
CA ALA A 63 9.68 -23.77 5.09
C ALA A 63 8.63 -22.64 5.22
N ASP A 64 7.44 -22.96 5.73
CA ASP A 64 6.36 -21.99 5.92
C ASP A 64 6.70 -20.98 7.03
N ILE A 65 7.40 -21.45 8.08
CA ILE A 65 7.92 -20.58 9.14
C ILE A 65 8.94 -19.59 8.56
N ARG A 66 9.92 -20.08 7.79
CA ARG A 66 10.93 -19.22 7.14
C ARG A 66 10.30 -18.21 6.19
N GLN A 67 9.31 -18.63 5.41
CA GLN A 67 8.61 -17.72 4.51
C GLN A 67 7.86 -16.63 5.29
N ALA A 68 7.21 -16.98 6.40
CA ALA A 68 6.53 -16.01 7.25
C ALA A 68 7.52 -15.00 7.89
N GLU A 69 8.73 -15.44 8.24
CA GLU A 69 9.81 -14.55 8.72
C GLU A 69 10.31 -13.59 7.64
N GLU A 70 10.54 -14.07 6.41
CA GLU A 70 10.95 -13.23 5.29
C GLU A 70 9.85 -12.25 4.84
N ASP A 71 8.58 -12.66 4.89
CA ASP A 71 7.43 -11.79 4.66
C ASP A 71 7.43 -10.61 5.65
N LEU A 72 7.67 -10.87 6.94
CA LEU A 72 7.73 -9.83 7.97
C LEU A 72 8.90 -8.87 7.74
N LYS A 73 10.09 -9.41 7.40
CA LYS A 73 11.26 -8.60 7.08
C LYS A 73 11.03 -7.71 5.86
N THR A 74 10.33 -8.23 4.86
CA THR A 74 9.96 -7.47 3.67
C THR A 74 9.02 -6.32 4.01
N LEU A 75 8.02 -6.56 4.87
CA LEU A 75 7.10 -5.51 5.33
C LEU A 75 7.81 -4.41 6.12
N ASP A 76 8.78 -4.77 6.94
CA ASP A 76 9.59 -3.81 7.70
C ASP A 76 10.36 -2.88 6.74
N TYR A 77 11.02 -3.44 5.72
CA TYR A 77 11.70 -2.64 4.69
C TYR A 77 10.74 -1.73 3.91
N LEU A 78 9.53 -2.18 3.59
CA LEU A 78 8.54 -1.34 2.92
C LEU A 78 8.12 -0.16 3.80
N TYR A 79 7.90 -0.42 5.09
CA TYR A 79 7.53 0.61 6.06
C TYR A 79 8.66 1.62 6.27
N GLU A 80 9.90 1.16 6.45
CA GLU A 80 11.07 2.03 6.58
C GLU A 80 11.28 2.89 5.33
N ASN A 81 11.24 2.29 4.14
CA ASN A 81 11.41 3.01 2.88
C ASN A 81 10.34 4.09 2.71
N PHE A 82 9.08 3.77 3.03
CA PHE A 82 8.01 4.75 3.00
C PHE A 82 8.25 5.89 3.98
N ASN A 83 8.63 5.59 5.23
CA ASN A 83 8.92 6.62 6.23
C ASN A 83 10.12 7.49 5.85
N ILE A 84 11.19 6.92 5.31
CA ILE A 84 12.35 7.66 4.81
C ILE A 84 11.92 8.60 3.67
N GLY A 85 11.17 8.10 2.70
CA GLY A 85 10.65 8.90 1.59
C GLY A 85 9.72 10.02 2.06
N MET A 86 8.84 9.73 3.02
CA MET A 86 7.90 10.68 3.58
C MET A 86 8.54 11.69 4.53
N ASN A 87 9.66 11.37 5.17
CA ASN A 87 10.39 12.30 6.03
C ASN A 87 10.82 13.56 5.26
N VAL A 88 11.17 13.45 3.98
CA VAL A 88 11.49 14.61 3.13
C VAL A 88 10.27 15.53 2.98
N PHE A 89 9.08 14.97 2.80
CA PHE A 89 7.84 15.74 2.64
C PHE A 89 7.28 16.27 3.98
N ARG A 90 7.41 15.50 5.06
CA ARG A 90 7.00 15.87 6.42
C ARG A 90 7.88 16.99 6.97
N THR A 91 9.20 16.91 6.76
CA THR A 91 10.15 17.95 7.16
C THR A 91 9.97 19.23 6.33
N ALA A 92 9.65 19.12 5.03
CA ALA A 92 9.41 20.29 4.19
C ALA A 92 8.19 21.13 4.61
N LYS A 93 7.18 20.53 5.25
CA LYS A 93 6.01 21.27 5.75
C LYS A 93 6.29 22.07 7.03
N GLY A 94 7.26 21.66 7.85
CA GLY A 94 7.73 22.42 9.03
C GLY A 94 9.04 23.18 8.83
N GLY A 95 9.73 22.96 7.70
CA GLY A 95 11.01 23.63 7.37
C GLY A 95 10.84 24.99 6.69
N ARG A 96 9.68 25.25 6.07
CA ARG A 96 9.37 26.54 5.43
C ARG A 96 8.85 27.61 6.39
N ASP A 97 8.35 27.25 7.56
CA ASP A 97 7.98 28.21 8.60
C ASP A 97 9.20 28.90 9.23
N LYS A 98 10.42 28.40 8.95
CA LYS A 98 11.68 29.00 9.40
C LYS A 98 12.38 29.91 8.39
N ILE A 99 11.81 30.08 7.19
CA ILE A 99 12.36 31.04 6.20
C ILE A 99 11.48 32.30 6.23
N THR A 100 11.56 33.01 7.35
CA THR A 100 11.30 34.44 7.40
C THR A 100 12.66 35.10 7.58
N GLU A 101 13.26 35.56 6.49
CA GLU A 101 14.31 36.57 6.51
C GLU A 101 13.72 37.88 5.97
#